data_AF-A0A5D3GHV8-F1
#
_entry.id   AF-A0A5D3GHV8-F1
#
_cell.length_a   1.000
_cell.length_b   1.000
_cell.length_c   1.000
_cell.angle_alpha   90.00
_cell.angle_beta   90.00
_cell.angle_gamma   90.00
#
_symmetry.space_group_name_H-M   'P 1'
#
loop_
_entity.id
_entity.type
_entity.pdbx_description
1 polymer ?
#
loop_
_entity_poly.entity_id
_entity_poly.type
_entity_poly.pdbx_seq_one_letter_code
_entity_poly.pdbx_strand_id
1 'polypeptide(L)'
;MKCREGCGACCIAPSISSPLPGMPQGKPAGVRCLHLSVEQLCQLFGQPERPAVCSDFKADIEVCGNDQADAIRLIGWWEQMTAA
;
A
#
# COMPACT_ATOMS: atom_id res chain seq x y z
N MET A 1 -14.98 -2.18 -1.66
CA MET A 1 -14.90 -3.60 -2.12
C MET A 1 -14.17 -4.46 -1.08
N LYS A 2 -14.12 -5.80 -1.21
CA LYS A 2 -13.24 -6.60 -0.34
C LYS A 2 -11.78 -6.48 -0.82
N CYS A 3 -10.82 -6.40 0.11
CA CYS A 3 -9.40 -6.42 -0.22
C CYS A 3 -9.07 -7.73 -0.96
N ARG A 4 -8.28 -7.64 -2.04
CA ARG A 4 -7.77 -8.80 -2.76
C ARG A 4 -6.45 -9.23 -2.12
N GLU A 5 -6.48 -10.32 -1.36
CA GLU A 5 -5.26 -10.94 -0.83
C GLU A 5 -4.31 -11.30 -1.98
N GLY A 6 -2.99 -11.13 -1.77
CA GLY A 6 -1.99 -11.31 -2.83
C GLY A 6 -1.93 -10.18 -3.87
N CYS A 7 -2.67 -9.08 -3.70
CA CYS A 7 -2.59 -7.92 -4.60
C CYS A 7 -1.33 -7.06 -4.34
N GLY A 8 -0.94 -6.82 -3.09
CA GLY A 8 0.26 -6.04 -2.75
C GLY A 8 0.29 -4.56 -3.19
N ALA A 9 -0.70 -4.05 -3.93
CA ALA A 9 -0.66 -2.71 -4.52
C ALA A 9 -0.52 -1.59 -3.49
N CYS A 10 -1.21 -1.67 -2.35
CA CYS A 10 -1.08 -0.69 -1.25
C CYS A 10 0.32 -0.69 -0.60
N CYS A 11 1.11 -1.75 -0.80
CA CYS A 11 2.50 -1.83 -0.31
C CYS A 11 3.52 -1.43 -1.40
N ILE A 12 3.10 -1.20 -2.64
CA ILE A 12 3.97 -0.82 -3.76
C ILE A 12 3.73 0.62 -4.17
N ALA A 13 2.48 0.97 -4.49
CA ALA A 13 2.14 2.19 -5.20
C ALA A 13 2.17 3.47 -4.35
N PRO A 14 1.46 3.57 -3.20
CA PRO A 14 1.33 4.84 -2.49
C PRO A 14 2.62 5.18 -1.75
N SER A 15 2.84 6.46 -1.47
CA SER A 15 3.81 6.86 -0.46
C SER A 15 3.25 6.61 0.94
N ILE A 16 4.14 6.42 1.91
CA ILE A 16 3.80 6.29 3.33
C ILE A 16 4.74 7.21 4.08
N SER A 17 4.25 8.34 4.57
CA SER A 17 5.08 9.32 5.29
C SER A 17 5.35 8.94 6.75
N SER A 18 4.52 8.05 7.32
CA SER A 18 4.70 7.55 8.68
C SER A 18 5.81 6.48 8.74
N PRO A 19 6.60 6.41 9.82
CA PRO A 19 7.60 5.36 9.99
C PRO A 19 7.01 3.95 9.94
N LEU A 20 7.79 3.00 9.40
CA LEU A 20 7.54 1.56 9.50
C LEU A 20 8.78 0.86 10.11
N PRO A 21 8.65 -0.35 10.70
CA PRO A 21 9.80 -1.14 11.12
C PRO A 21 10.81 -1.29 9.96
N GLY A 22 12.08 -0.94 10.16
CA GLY A 22 13.10 -0.98 9.10
C GLY A 22 12.98 0.11 8.02
N MET A 23 11.97 0.98 8.07
CA MET A 23 11.78 2.13 7.17
C MET A 23 11.41 3.39 7.97
N PRO A 24 12.35 3.99 8.73
CA PRO A 24 12.06 5.06 9.68
C PRO A 24 11.60 6.37 9.04
N GLN A 25 11.96 6.61 7.78
CA GLN A 25 11.54 7.79 7.00
C GLN A 25 10.29 7.52 6.16
N GLY A 26 9.59 6.40 6.41
CA GLY A 26 8.47 5.98 5.60
C GLY A 26 8.88 5.26 4.32
N LYS A 27 7.97 5.17 3.37
CA LYS A 27 8.13 4.50 2.08
C LYS A 27 7.80 5.47 0.93
N PRO A 28 8.72 5.72 -0.01
CA PRO A 28 8.39 6.51 -1.20
C PRO A 28 7.30 5.86 -2.07
N ALA A 29 6.61 6.67 -2.87
CA ALA A 29 5.67 6.18 -3.88
C ALA A 29 6.38 5.29 -4.90
N GLY A 30 5.71 4.24 -5.37
CA GLY A 30 6.26 3.27 -6.33
C GLY A 30 7.35 2.34 -5.78
N VAL A 31 7.90 2.62 -4.59
CA VAL A 31 8.89 1.75 -3.95
C VAL A 31 8.18 0.58 -3.25
N ARG A 32 8.67 -0.63 -3.50
CA ARG A 32 8.19 -1.85 -2.83
C ARG A 32 8.51 -1.80 -1.34
N CYS A 33 7.50 -1.98 -0.49
CA CYS A 33 7.66 -2.06 0.97
C CYS A 33 8.55 -3.25 1.37
N LEU A 34 9.42 -3.04 2.36
CA LEU A 34 10.29 -4.08 2.94
C LEU A 34 9.50 -5.29 3.44
N HIS A 35 8.28 -5.07 3.94
CA HIS A 35 7.41 -6.09 4.55
C HIS A 35 6.49 -6.80 3.57
N LEU A 36 6.63 -6.57 2.26
CA LEU A 36 5.82 -7.24 1.25
C LEU A 36 6.47 -8.56 0.83
N SER A 37 5.86 -9.69 1.21
CA SER A 37 6.37 -11.03 0.90
C SER A 37 6.34 -11.31 -0.61
N VAL A 38 7.03 -12.38 -1.03
CA VAL A 38 7.06 -12.79 -2.45
C VAL A 38 5.68 -13.21 -2.95
N GLU A 39 4.81 -13.68 -2.05
CA GLU A 39 3.38 -13.98 -2.29
C GLU A 39 2.49 -12.74 -2.28
N GLN A 40 3.07 -11.53 -2.20
CA GLN A 40 2.36 -10.24 -2.17
C GLN A 40 1.44 -10.08 -0.95
N LEU A 41 1.82 -10.67 0.18
CA LEU A 41 1.16 -10.52 1.47
C LEU A 41 1.98 -9.56 2.36
N CYS A 42 1.29 -8.65 3.04
CA CYS A 42 1.96 -7.75 3.99
C CYS A 42 2.26 -8.51 5.28
N GLN A 43 3.54 -8.64 5.62
CA GLN A 43 3.98 -9.38 6.79
C GLN A 43 3.49 -8.76 8.10
N LEU A 44 3.24 -7.44 8.13
CA LEU A 44 2.70 -6.74 9.30
C LEU A 44 1.17 -6.80 9.41
N PHE A 45 0.46 -7.48 8.50
CA PHE A 45 -1.01 -7.49 8.52
C PHE A 45 -1.56 -8.06 9.85
N GLY A 46 -2.33 -7.25 10.59
CA GLY A 46 -2.89 -7.62 11.89
C GLY A 46 -1.94 -7.46 13.08
N GLN A 47 -0.68 -7.03 12.84
CA GLN A 47 0.30 -6.81 13.89
C GLN A 47 0.23 -5.38 14.46
N PRO A 48 0.53 -5.18 15.76
CA PRO A 48 0.53 -3.84 16.37
C PRO A 48 1.58 -2.89 15.79
N GLU A 49 2.65 -3.42 15.19
CA GLU A 49 3.71 -2.65 14.53
C GLU A 49 3.29 -2.13 13.14
N ARG A 50 2.13 -2.55 12.62
CA ARG A 50 1.60 -2.05 11.35
C ARG A 50 1.22 -0.57 11.49
N PRO A 51 1.75 0.33 10.65
CA PRO A 51 1.42 1.75 10.74
C PRO A 51 -0.07 1.99 10.62
N ALA A 52 -0.60 2.95 11.39
CA ALA A 52 -2.03 3.28 11.42
C ALA A 52 -2.59 3.53 10.01
N VAL A 53 -1.89 4.32 9.18
CA VAL A 53 -2.30 4.59 7.79
C VAL A 53 -2.47 3.31 6.94
N CYS A 54 -1.64 2.28 7.18
CA CYS A 54 -1.75 1.01 6.48
C CYS A 54 -2.93 0.19 6.97
N SER A 55 -3.27 0.28 8.27
CA SER A 55 -4.40 -0.41 8.90
C SER A 55 -5.74 0.28 8.59
N ASP A 56 -5.72 1.61 8.43
CA ASP A 56 -6.89 2.43 8.11
C ASP A 56 -7.27 2.36 6.63
N PHE A 57 -6.36 1.90 5.76
CA PHE A 57 -6.63 1.72 4.34
C PHE A 57 -7.76 0.71 4.11
N LYS A 58 -8.86 1.18 3.52
CA LYS A 58 -10.01 0.36 3.14
C LYS A 58 -10.03 0.20 1.62
N ALA A 59 -10.15 -1.05 1.17
CA ALA A 59 -10.21 -1.35 -0.26
C ALA A 59 -11.49 -0.76 -0.88
N ASP A 60 -11.31 0.06 -1.90
CA ASP A 60 -12.40 0.66 -2.67
C ASP A 60 -12.21 0.41 -4.17
N ILE A 61 -13.31 0.35 -4.93
CA ILE A 61 -13.23 0.12 -6.38
C ILE A 61 -12.57 1.30 -7.11
N GLU A 62 -12.76 2.52 -6.63
CA GLU A 62 -12.17 3.73 -7.23
C GLU A 62 -10.65 3.82 -7.02
N VAL A 63 -10.15 3.12 -5.99
CA VAL A 63 -8.73 3.08 -5.64
C VAL A 63 -8.05 1.80 -6.16
N CYS A 64 -8.73 0.66 -6.05
CA CYS A 64 -8.16 -0.66 -6.34
C CYS A 64 -8.52 -1.20 -7.73
N GLY A 65 -9.53 -0.67 -8.41
CA GLY A 65 -10.00 -1.15 -9.72
C GLY A 65 -10.27 -2.66 -9.76
N ASN A 66 -10.12 -3.28 -10.94
CA ASN A 66 -10.54 -4.67 -11.16
C ASN A 66 -9.44 -5.68 -10.81
N ASP A 67 -8.18 -5.33 -11.03
CA ASP A 67 -7.03 -6.21 -10.82
C ASP A 67 -5.84 -5.49 -10.15
N GLN A 68 -4.72 -6.20 -9.97
CA GLN A 68 -3.51 -5.64 -9.37
C GLN A 68 -2.92 -4.49 -10.20
N ALA A 69 -2.91 -4.61 -11.53
CA ALA A 69 -2.34 -3.60 -12.41
C ALA A 69 -3.16 -2.31 -12.35
N ASP A 70 -4.48 -2.42 -12.33
CA ASP A 70 -5.40 -1.33 -12.07
C ASP A 70 -5.12 -0.66 -10.72
N ALA A 71 -5.01 -1.45 -9.64
CA ALA A 71 -4.72 -0.89 -8.31
C ALA A 71 -3.42 -0.10 -8.28
N ILE A 72 -2.34 -0.64 -8.86
CA ILE A 72 -1.04 0.05 -8.92
C ILE A 72 -1.17 1.36 -9.73
N ARG A 73 -1.82 1.30 -10.89
CA ARG A 73 -2.01 2.47 -11.77
C ARG A 73 -2.87 3.55 -11.11
N LEU A 74 -4.00 3.18 -10.51
CA LEU A 74 -4.94 4.12 -9.89
C LEU A 74 -4.33 4.77 -8.66
N ILE A 75 -3.73 3.98 -7.75
CA ILE A 75 -3.07 4.54 -6.57
C ILE A 75 -1.90 5.45 -6.98
N GLY A 76 -1.10 5.05 -7.97
CA GLY A 76 -0.02 5.89 -8.48
C GLY A 76 -0.52 7.21 -9.10
N TRP A 77 -1.66 7.17 -9.80
CA TRP A 77 -2.30 8.37 -10.34
C TRP A 77 -2.80 9.30 -9.24
N TRP A 78 -3.47 8.77 -8.21
CA TRP A 78 -3.88 9.55 -7.04
C TRP A 78 -2.69 10.23 -6.40
N GLU A 79 -1.60 9.50 -6.20
CA GLU A 79 -0.38 10.03 -5.61
C GLU A 79 0.19 11.21 -6.38
N GLN A 80 0.16 11.18 -7.71
CA GLN A 80 0.59 12.31 -8.54
C GLN A 80 -0.36 13.50 -8.49
N MET A 81 -1.66 13.25 -8.35
CA MET A 81 -2.69 14.29 -8.35
C MET A 81 -2.85 14.97 -6.98
N THR A 82 -2.45 14.30 -5.90
CA THR A 82 -2.60 14.80 -4.53
C THR A 82 -1.28 15.02 -3.80
N ALA A 83 -0.13 14.69 -4.40
CA ALA A 83 1.16 15.08 -3.85
C ALA A 83 1.26 16.62 -3.82
N ALA A 84 1.47 17.15 -2.62
CA ALA A 84 1.71 18.57 -2.37
C ALA A 84 3.19 18.94 -2.56
#